data_AF-A0A656JNR3-F1
#
_entry.id   AF-A0A656JNR3-F1
#
_cell.length_a   1.000
_cell.length_b   1.000
_cell.length_c   1.000
_cell.angle_alpha   90.00
_cell.angle_beta   90.00
_cell.angle_gamma   90.00
#
_symmetry.space_group_name_H-M   'P 1'
#
loop_
_entity.id
_entity.type
_entity.pdbx_description
1 polymer ?
#
loop_
_entity_poly.entity_id
_entity_poly.type
_entity_poly.pdbx_seq_one_letter_code
_entity_poly.pdbx_strand_id
1 'polypeptide(L)'
;MNNSLLATPGRKFGAPLAALFLLLMGAQFLLLSVGTRQVMLWIVGAALGVTLYHAAFGFTSAWRVFIRERRGAGLRAQMVMLAVAVVLFFPALGAGTLFGQPVTGLVAPVGVSVVVGAFIFGIG
;
A
#
# COMPACT_ATOMS: atom_id res chain seq x y z
N MET A 1 22.00 45.71 6.24
CA MET A 1 22.09 44.41 5.54
C MET A 1 21.48 43.37 6.46
N ASN A 2 20.25 42.94 6.18
CA ASN A 2 19.51 42.04 7.07
C ASN A 2 19.85 40.58 6.73
N ASN A 3 20.58 39.89 7.62
CA ASN A 3 20.87 38.46 7.53
C ASN A 3 19.69 37.61 8.02
N SER A 4 18.49 37.79 7.46
CA SER A 4 17.39 36.85 7.70
C SER A 4 17.52 35.67 6.73
N LEU A 5 18.57 34.87 6.90
CA LEU A 5 18.65 33.54 6.29
C LEU A 5 17.57 32.70 6.97
N LEU A 6 16.54 32.35 6.19
CA LEU A 6 15.47 31.43 6.53
C LEU A 6 16.04 30.23 7.27
N ALA A 7 15.71 30.09 8.56
CA ALA A 7 15.99 28.88 9.32
C ALA A 7 15.20 27.74 8.69
N THR A 8 15.83 27.02 7.76
CA THR A 8 15.28 25.78 7.21
C THR A 8 14.99 24.85 8.39
N PRO A 9 13.76 24.36 8.58
CA PRO A 9 13.46 23.46 9.67
C PRO A 9 14.41 22.27 9.61
N GLY A 10 15.18 22.04 10.69
CA GLY A 10 16.11 20.92 10.76
C GLY A 10 15.38 19.61 10.48
N ARG A 11 15.90 18.80 9.55
CA ARG A 11 15.34 17.48 9.22
C ARG A 11 15.26 16.64 10.49
N LYS A 12 14.04 16.36 10.96
CA LYS A 12 13.80 15.50 12.13
C LYS A 12 13.95 14.03 11.73
N PHE A 13 15.19 13.54 11.68
CA PHE A 13 15.51 12.15 11.33
C PHE A 13 15.03 11.11 12.35
N GLY A 14 14.55 11.51 13.52
CA GLY A 14 14.14 10.58 14.59
C GLY A 14 13.03 9.60 14.15
N ALA A 15 11.98 10.11 13.48
CA ALA A 15 10.87 9.26 13.03
C ALA A 15 11.27 8.20 11.98
N PRO A 16 11.97 8.54 10.88
CA PRO A 16 12.39 7.53 9.91
C PRO A 16 13.42 6.55 10.48
N LEU A 17 14.31 6.99 11.38
CA LEU A 17 15.24 6.10 12.07
C LEU A 17 14.51 5.14 13.01
N ALA A 18 13.53 5.61 13.78
CA ALA A 18 12.71 4.77 14.63
C ALA A 18 11.90 3.76 13.80
N ALA A 19 11.31 4.18 12.68
CA ALA A 19 10.60 3.29 11.76
C ALA A 19 11.53 2.22 11.18
N LEU A 20 12.74 2.60 10.73
CA LEU A 20 13.73 1.65 10.23
C LEU A 20 14.15 0.66 11.32
N PHE A 21 14.40 1.13 12.53
CA PHE A 21 14.73 0.27 13.67
C PHE A 21 13.61 -0.74 13.96
N LEU A 22 12.35 -0.30 14.01
CA LEU A 22 11.20 -1.18 14.22
C LEU A 22 11.04 -2.21 13.10
N LEU A 23 11.27 -1.82 11.84
CA LEU A 23 11.22 -2.72 10.69
C LEU A 23 12.30 -3.80 10.78
N LEU A 24 13.54 -3.42 11.14
CA LEU A 24 14.66 -4.36 11.30
C LEU A 24 14.45 -5.29 12.50
N MET A 25 13.99 -4.74 13.62
CA MET A 25 13.67 -5.52 14.81
C MET A 25 12.56 -6.54 14.53
N GLY A 26 11.49 -6.11 13.85
CA GLY A 26 10.40 -7.00 13.42
C GLY A 26 10.88 -8.08 12.45
N ALA A 27 11.70 -7.73 11.46
CA ALA A 27 12.29 -8.69 10.53
C ALA A 27 13.17 -9.73 11.24
N GLN A 28 14.02 -9.30 12.17
CA GLN A 28 14.86 -10.19 12.97
C GLN A 28 14.02 -11.12 13.85
N PHE A 29 13.00 -10.58 14.52
CA PHE A 29 12.08 -11.37 15.33
C PHE A 29 11.39 -12.46 14.49
N LEU A 30 10.85 -12.09 13.33
CA LEU A 30 10.18 -13.03 12.42
C LEU A 30 11.13 -14.09 11.86
N LEU A 31 12.39 -13.72 11.59
CA LEU A 31 13.40 -14.65 11.11
C LEU A 31 13.69 -15.74 12.15
N LEU A 32 13.79 -15.35 13.43
CA LEU A 32 14.11 -16.26 14.53
C LEU A 32 12.91 -17.09 15.02
N SER A 33 11.69 -16.58 14.90
CA SER A 33 10.48 -17.20 15.48
C SER A 33 9.55 -17.89 14.48
N VAL A 34 9.56 -17.50 13.20
CA VAL A 34 8.62 -18.00 12.18
C VAL A 34 9.33 -18.50 10.93
N GLY A 35 10.27 -17.71 10.39
CA GLY A 35 11.10 -18.08 9.25
C GLY A 35 11.05 -17.08 8.09
N THR A 36 11.87 -17.35 7.07
CA THR A 36 12.20 -16.42 5.98
C THR A 36 10.98 -15.95 5.18
N ARG A 37 9.97 -16.81 4.98
CA ARG A 37 8.75 -16.44 4.24
C ARG A 37 8.03 -15.25 4.89
N GLN A 38 7.93 -15.24 6.21
CA GLN A 38 7.24 -14.18 6.95
C GLN A 38 8.04 -12.88 6.93
N VAL A 39 9.38 -12.97 6.91
CA VAL A 39 10.26 -11.81 6.71
C VAL A 39 10.04 -11.19 5.33
N MET A 40 9.92 -12.00 4.28
CA MET A 40 9.64 -11.49 2.93
C MET A 40 8.28 -10.79 2.86
N LEU A 41 7.24 -11.36 3.47
CA LEU A 41 5.92 -10.73 3.56
C LEU A 41 5.94 -9.44 4.38
N TRP A 42 6.73 -9.39 5.45
CA TRP A 42 6.95 -8.18 6.25
C TRP A 42 7.57 -7.06 5.42
N ILE A 43 8.60 -7.37 4.63
CA ILE A 43 9.25 -6.42 3.72
C ILE A 43 8.24 -5.92 2.65
N VAL A 44 7.44 -6.82 2.08
CA VAL A 44 6.39 -6.43 1.13
C VAL A 44 5.38 -5.47 1.78
N GLY A 45 4.92 -5.77 3.00
CA GLY A 45 4.01 -4.89 3.74
C GLY A 45 4.62 -3.52 4.02
N ALA A 46 5.89 -3.47 4.42
CA ALA A 46 6.62 -2.22 4.66
C ALA A 46 6.77 -1.40 3.37
N ALA A 47 7.15 -2.05 2.26
CA ALA A 47 7.27 -1.42 0.96
C ALA A 47 5.93 -0.82 0.53
N LEU A 48 4.84 -1.60 0.58
CA LEU A 48 3.48 -1.13 0.28
C LEU A 48 3.07 0.05 1.15
N GLY A 49 3.36 0.02 2.44
CA GLY A 49 3.08 1.13 3.35
C GLY A 49 3.79 2.43 2.94
N VAL A 50 5.07 2.34 2.56
CA VAL A 50 5.85 3.49 2.06
C VAL A 50 5.28 4.03 0.75
N THR A 51 4.92 3.15 -0.20
CA THR A 51 4.31 3.59 -1.47
C THR A 51 2.98 4.28 -1.23
N LEU A 52 2.11 3.72 -0.38
CA LEU A 52 0.81 4.31 -0.07
C LEU A 52 0.94 5.67 0.63
N TYR A 53 1.86 5.79 1.58
CA TYR A 53 2.13 7.05 2.27
C TYR A 53 2.57 8.16 1.29
N HIS A 54 3.50 7.85 0.38
CA HIS A 54 4.01 8.85 -0.57
C HIS A 54 3.04 9.14 -1.72
N ALA A 55 2.28 8.15 -2.16
CA ALA A 55 1.34 8.34 -3.25
C ALA A 55 0.13 9.22 -2.86
N ALA A 56 -0.11 9.43 -1.55
CA ALA A 56 -1.31 10.09 -1.01
C ALA A 56 -2.60 9.59 -1.67
N PHE A 57 -2.58 8.31 -2.04
CA PHE A 57 -3.50 7.73 -3.00
C PHE A 57 -4.69 7.16 -2.23
N GLY A 58 -5.78 7.95 -2.18
CA GLY A 58 -7.01 7.57 -1.50
C GLY A 58 -8.12 7.26 -2.49
N PHE A 59 -8.86 6.17 -2.25
CA PHE A 59 -10.06 5.88 -3.02
C PHE A 59 -11.14 6.96 -2.79
N THR A 60 -11.48 7.22 -1.52
CA THR A 60 -12.51 8.20 -1.13
C THR A 60 -12.18 9.63 -1.58
N SER A 61 -10.92 10.06 -1.43
CA SER A 61 -10.51 11.42 -1.82
C SER A 61 -10.57 11.63 -3.33
N ALA A 62 -10.13 10.65 -4.13
CA ALA A 62 -10.16 10.73 -5.59
C ALA A 62 -11.60 10.87 -6.13
N TRP A 63 -12.56 10.11 -5.59
CA TRP A 63 -13.97 10.23 -5.94
C TRP A 63 -14.56 11.58 -5.52
N ARG A 64 -14.25 12.05 -4.30
CA ARG A 64 -14.70 13.37 -3.81
C ARG A 64 -14.22 14.51 -4.71
N VAL A 65 -12.93 14.52 -5.05
CA VAL A 65 -12.32 15.52 -5.94
C VAL A 65 -12.94 15.42 -7.33
N PHE A 66 -13.18 14.22 -7.85
CA PHE A 66 -13.84 14.07 -9.15
C PHE A 66 -15.27 14.64 -9.14
N ILE A 67 -16.08 14.35 -8.13
CA ILE A 67 -17.47 14.82 -8.06
C ILE A 67 -17.52 16.35 -7.85
N ARG A 68 -16.69 16.89 -6.96
CA ARG A 68 -16.72 18.32 -6.61
C ARG A 68 -16.00 19.20 -7.63
N GLU A 69 -14.84 18.77 -8.12
CA GLU A 69 -13.95 19.58 -8.94
C GLU A 69 -13.89 19.12 -10.40
N ARG A 70 -14.56 18.00 -10.76
CA ARG A 70 -14.50 17.36 -12.09
C ARG A 70 -13.10 16.95 -12.53
N ARG A 71 -12.17 16.79 -11.58
CA ARG A 71 -10.78 16.38 -11.84
C ARG A 71 -10.63 14.87 -11.73
N GLY A 72 -10.60 14.19 -12.87
CA GLY A 72 -10.51 12.71 -12.95
C GLY A 72 -9.11 12.10 -12.77
N ALA A 73 -8.10 12.88 -12.38
CA ALA A 73 -6.73 12.37 -12.28
C ALA A 73 -6.58 11.19 -11.29
N GLY A 74 -7.23 11.27 -10.12
CA GLY A 74 -7.20 10.19 -9.13
C GLY A 74 -7.88 8.91 -9.61
N LEU A 75 -9.02 9.03 -10.30
CA LEU A 75 -9.72 7.90 -10.93
C LEU A 75 -8.86 7.23 -12.01
N ARG A 76 -8.20 8.02 -12.87
CA ARG A 76 -7.28 7.48 -13.87
C ARG A 76 -6.12 6.75 -13.22
N ALA A 77 -5.55 7.28 -12.14
CA ALA A 77 -4.50 6.60 -11.40
C ALA A 77 -4.99 5.27 -10.79
N GLN A 78 -6.24 5.17 -10.32
CA GLN A 78 -6.87 3.90 -9.92
C GLN A 78 -7.00 2.91 -11.07
N MET A 79 -7.44 3.37 -12.24
CA MET A 79 -7.56 2.49 -13.41
C MET A 79 -6.19 1.99 -13.87
N VAL A 80 -5.16 2.84 -13.86
CA VAL A 80 -3.78 2.43 -14.18
C VAL A 80 -3.25 1.43 -13.15
N MET A 81 -3.43 1.68 -11.86
CA MET A 81 -3.06 0.75 -10.80
C MET A 81 -3.72 -0.62 -10.99
N LEU A 82 -5.03 -0.64 -11.25
CA LEU A 82 -5.78 -1.87 -11.50
C LEU A 82 -5.26 -2.59 -12.75
N ALA A 83 -5.03 -1.87 -13.85
CA ALA A 83 -4.50 -2.45 -15.08
C ALA A 83 -3.12 -3.08 -14.86
N VAL A 84 -2.23 -2.40 -14.14
CA VAL A 84 -0.91 -2.93 -13.79
C VAL A 84 -1.04 -4.18 -12.92
N ALA A 85 -1.91 -4.15 -11.91
CA ALA A 85 -2.16 -5.34 -11.09
C ALA A 85 -2.67 -6.51 -11.94
N VAL A 86 -3.65 -6.29 -12.81
CA VAL A 86 -4.18 -7.32 -13.70
C VAL A 86 -3.08 -7.91 -14.58
N VAL A 87 -2.28 -7.07 -15.25
CA VAL A 87 -1.19 -7.54 -16.13
C VAL A 87 -0.12 -8.32 -15.38
N LEU A 88 0.16 -7.98 -14.12
CA LEU A 88 1.16 -8.69 -13.31
C LEU A 88 0.61 -10.00 -12.73
N PHE A 89 -0.63 -10.01 -12.23
CA PHE A 89 -1.19 -11.15 -11.49
C PHE A 89 -1.87 -12.18 -12.40
N PHE A 90 -2.64 -11.76 -13.40
CA PHE A 90 -3.47 -12.69 -14.17
C PHE A 90 -2.67 -13.73 -14.96
N PRO A 91 -1.52 -13.40 -15.59
CA PRO A 91 -0.70 -14.42 -16.25
C PRO A 91 -0.20 -15.50 -15.28
N ALA A 92 0.25 -15.10 -14.08
CA ALA A 92 0.70 -16.03 -13.05
C ALA A 92 -0.45 -16.91 -12.55
N LEU A 93 -1.62 -16.33 -12.29
CA LEU A 93 -2.81 -17.06 -11.85
C LEU A 93 -3.32 -18.02 -12.93
N GLY A 94 -3.32 -17.60 -14.20
CA GLY A 94 -3.71 -18.44 -15.33
C GLY A 94 -2.76 -19.61 -15.56
N ALA A 95 -1.45 -19.43 -15.32
CA ALA A 95 -0.47 -20.49 -15.38
C ALA A 95 -0.59 -21.52 -14.22
N GLY A 96 -1.27 -21.16 -13.13
CA GLY A 96 -1.46 -22.00 -11.93
C GLY A 96 -0.20 -22.24 -11.09
N THR A 97 0.97 -21.87 -11.62
CA THR A 97 2.25 -21.90 -10.91
C THR A 97 3.08 -20.66 -11.25
N LEU A 98 3.87 -20.19 -10.30
CA LEU A 98 4.84 -19.11 -10.48
C LEU A 98 6.13 -19.48 -9.75
N PHE A 99 7.25 -19.51 -10.46
CA PHE A 99 8.55 -19.99 -9.94
C PHE A 99 8.49 -21.39 -9.30
N GLY A 100 7.72 -22.30 -9.89
CA GLY A 100 7.51 -23.65 -9.37
C GLY A 100 6.62 -23.74 -8.12
N GLN A 101 6.08 -22.62 -7.64
CA GLN A 101 5.12 -22.59 -6.53
C GLN A 101 3.70 -22.50 -7.07
N PRO A 102 2.75 -23.30 -6.55
CA PRO A 102 1.35 -23.18 -6.95
C PRO A 102 0.79 -21.82 -6.53
N VAL A 103 0.05 -21.19 -7.44
CA VAL A 103 -0.65 -19.92 -7.21
C VAL A 103 -2.11 -20.07 -7.61
N THR A 104 -3.00 -19.56 -6.77
CA THR A 104 -4.43 -19.59 -7.02
C THR A 104 -5.06 -18.26 -6.62
N GLY A 105 -6.15 -17.91 -7.28
CA GLY A 105 -6.90 -16.70 -6.97
C GLY A 105 -7.66 -16.87 -5.67
N LEU A 106 -7.53 -15.92 -4.75
CA LEU A 106 -8.40 -15.83 -3.58
C LEU A 106 -9.71 -15.13 -3.98
N VAL A 107 -10.62 -15.88 -4.61
CA VAL A 107 -11.92 -15.36 -5.06
C VAL A 107 -12.95 -15.55 -3.96
N ALA A 108 -13.30 -14.46 -3.29
CA ALA A 108 -14.38 -14.43 -2.29
C ALA A 108 -15.65 -13.86 -2.92
N PRO A 109 -16.77 -14.60 -2.98
CA PRO A 109 -18.05 -14.08 -3.47
C PRO A 109 -18.53 -12.88 -2.67
N VAL A 110 -19.22 -11.95 -3.32
CA VAL A 110 -19.86 -10.82 -2.64
C VAL A 110 -21.01 -11.36 -1.77
N GLY A 111 -20.85 -11.26 -0.46
CA GLY A 111 -21.86 -11.66 0.52
C GLY A 111 -22.45 -10.46 1.28
N VAL A 112 -23.44 -10.72 2.13
CA VAL A 112 -24.06 -9.70 2.99
C VAL A 112 -23.01 -9.00 3.87
N SER A 113 -22.04 -9.75 4.41
CA SER A 113 -20.95 -9.20 5.20
C SER A 113 -20.10 -8.19 4.44
N VAL A 114 -19.85 -8.43 3.15
CA VAL A 114 -19.10 -7.50 2.27
C VAL A 114 -19.90 -6.21 2.09
N VAL A 115 -21.20 -6.31 1.84
CA VAL A 115 -22.07 -5.13 1.67
C VAL A 115 -22.13 -4.28 2.94
N VAL A 116 -22.40 -4.92 4.09
CA VAL A 116 -22.49 -4.23 5.38
C VAL A 116 -21.13 -3.63 5.77
N GLY A 117 -20.05 -4.40 5.62
CA GLY A 117 -18.69 -3.95 5.90
C GLY A 117 -18.27 -2.79 5.02
N ALA A 118 -18.54 -2.84 3.71
CA ALA A 118 -18.24 -1.75 2.78
C ALA A 118 -19.02 -0.46 3.11
N PHE A 119 -20.28 -0.59 3.53
CA PHE A 119 -21.08 0.56 3.94
C PHE A 119 -20.52 1.23 5.20
N ILE A 120 -20.27 0.46 6.26
CA ILE A 120 -19.69 0.98 7.52
C ILE A 120 -18.29 1.55 7.27
N PHE A 121 -17.46 0.87 6.48
CA PHE A 121 -16.13 1.36 6.10
C PHE A 121 -16.21 2.70 5.36
N GLY A 122 -17.17 2.88 4.46
CA GLY A 122 -17.37 4.12 3.71
C GLY A 122 -17.83 5.31 4.56
N ILE A 123 -18.34 5.08 5.76
CA ILE A 123 -18.68 6.15 6.73
C ILE A 123 -17.41 6.74 7.38
N GLY A 124 -16.37 5.91 7.59
CA GLY A 124 -15.08 6.32 8.18
C GLY A 124 -14.23 7.17 7.26
#